data_AF-A0A7C1PJ22-F1
#
_entry.id   AF-A0A7C1PJ22-F1
#
_cell.length_a   1.000
_cell.length_b   1.000
_cell.length_c   1.000
_cell.angle_alpha   90.00
_cell.angle_beta   90.00
_cell.angle_gamma   90.00
#
_symmetry.space_group_name_H-M   'P 1'
#
loop_
_entity.id
_entity.type
_entity.pdbx_description
1 polymer ?
#
loop_
_entity_poly.entity_id
_entity_poly.type
_entity_poly.pdbx_seq_one_letter_code
_entity_poly.pdbx_strand_id
1 'polypeptide(L)' 'MGKNKVVVVMPAYNAESTLEKTINDIPEGIVDEIILVDDASKDNTVKIA' A
#
# COMPACT_ATOMS: atom_id res chain seq x y z
N MET A 1 -5.25 -27.85 5.92
CA MET A 1 -5.65 -26.44 6.12
C MET A 1 -5.10 -25.66 4.94
N GLY A 2 -5.93 -24.88 4.23
CA GLY A 2 -5.45 -24.06 3.11
C GLY A 2 -4.58 -22.90 3.59
N LYS A 3 -3.80 -22.28 2.69
CA LYS A 3 -3.07 -21.04 2.97
C LYS A 3 -4.09 -19.95 3.33
N ASN A 4 -3.85 -19.23 4.43
CA ASN A 4 -4.64 -18.03 4.75
C ASN A 4 -4.23 -16.89 3.81
N LYS A 5 -5.21 -16.14 3.30
CA LYS A 5 -4.93 -14.94 2.51
C LYS A 5 -4.47 -13.81 3.45
N VAL A 6 -3.37 -13.16 3.11
CA VAL A 6 -2.82 -12.00 3.83
C VAL A 6 -3.07 -10.73 3.01
N VAL A 7 -3.79 -9.78 3.60
CA VAL A 7 -4.12 -8.49 2.96
C VAL A 7 -3.57 -7.36 3.82
N VAL A 8 -2.85 -6.42 3.21
CA VAL A 8 -2.37 -5.19 3.86
C VAL A 8 -3.28 -4.04 3.49
N VAL A 9 -3.73 -3.28 4.49
CA VAL A 9 -4.45 -2.03 4.30
C VAL A 9 -3.52 -0.88 4.66
N MET A 10 -3.33 0.06 3.74
CA MET A 10 -2.39 1.16 3.87
C MET A 10 -3.12 2.50 3.71
N PRO A 11 -3.51 3.14 4.82
CA PRO A 11 -4.02 4.52 4.81
C PRO A 11 -2.92 5.47 4.32
N ALA A 12 -3.26 6.40 3.43
CA ALA A 12 -2.33 7.35 2.85
C ALA A 12 -2.93 8.75 2.80
N TYR A 13 -2.17 9.74 3.28
CA TYR A 13 -2.47 11.16 3.11
C TYR A 13 -1.19 11.90 2.74
N ASN A 14 -1.14 12.45 1.53
CA ASN A 14 0.03 13.08 0.93
C ASN A 14 1.31 12.21 0.99
N ALA A 15 1.20 10.98 0.50
CA ALA A 15 2.23 9.96 0.51
C ALA A 15 3.04 9.86 -0.79
N GLU A 16 2.97 10.85 -1.71
CA GLU A 16 3.62 10.73 -3.03
C GLU A 16 5.13 10.45 -2.95
N SER A 17 5.79 10.96 -1.91
CA SER A 17 7.23 10.82 -1.71
C SER A 17 7.65 9.51 -1.01
N THR A 18 6.70 8.79 -0.41
CA THR A 18 6.98 7.61 0.42
C THR A 18 6.32 6.34 -0.09
N LEU A 19 5.25 6.43 -0.90
CA LEU A 19 4.43 5.29 -1.32
C LEU A 19 5.25 4.13 -1.89
N GLU A 20 6.09 4.42 -2.89
CA GLU A 20 6.93 3.41 -3.54
C GLU A 20 7.88 2.73 -2.54
N LYS A 21 8.56 3.53 -1.71
CA LYS A 21 9.46 3.01 -0.68
C LYS A 21 8.72 2.12 0.32
N THR A 22 7.54 2.54 0.78
CA THR A 22 6.74 1.77 1.73
C THR A 22 6.29 0.43 1.14
N ILE A 23 5.93 0.39 -0.14
CA ILE A 23 5.62 -0.87 -0.84
C ILE A 23 6.87 -1.76 -0.93
N ASN A 24 8.02 -1.18 -1.31
CA ASN A 24 9.27 -1.91 -1.46
C ASN A 24 9.85 -2.44 -0.13
N ASP A 25 9.51 -1.83 1.00
CA ASP A 25 9.91 -2.30 2.33
C ASP A 25 9.09 -3.53 2.79
N ILE A 26 8.01 -3.91 2.08
CA ILE A 26 7.24 -5.13 2.35
C ILE A 26 8.01 -6.34 1.80
N PRO A 27 8.36 -7.35 2.64
CA PRO A 27 9.03 -8.54 2.16
C PRO A 27 8.24 -9.26 1.06
N GLU A 28 8.94 -9.75 0.04
CA GLU A 28 8.29 -10.49 -1.05
C GLU A 28 7.66 -11.80 -0.55
N GLY A 29 6.50 -12.15 -1.10
CA GLY A 29 5.85 -13.45 -0.88
C GLY A 29 5.04 -13.59 0.41
N ILE A 30 4.98 -12.56 1.26
CA ILE A 30 4.19 -12.61 2.51
C ILE A 30 2.79 -11.97 2.40
N VAL A 31 2.56 -11.10 1.42
CA VAL A 31 1.29 -10.40 1.19
C VAL A 31 0.69 -10.85 -0.14
N ASP A 32 -0.60 -11.18 -0.13
CA ASP A 32 -1.34 -11.58 -1.34
C ASP A 32 -2.02 -10.37 -2.01
N GLU A 33 -2.35 -9.32 -1.25
CA GLU A 33 -3.04 -8.12 -1.74
C GLU A 33 -2.72 -6.89 -0.88
N ILE A 34 -2.55 -5.73 -1.52
CA ILE A 34 -2.37 -4.43 -0.86
C ILE A 34 -3.55 -3.53 -1.26
N ILE A 35 -4.19 -2.93 -0.27
CA ILE A 35 -5.26 -1.95 -0.43
C ILE A 35 -4.72 -0.60 0.03
N LEU A 36 -4.47 0.31 -0.91
CA LEU A 36 -4.19 1.71 -0.60
C LEU A 36 -5.52 2.44 -0.33
N VAL A 37 -5.62 3.11 0.81
CA VAL A 37 -6.79 3.91 1.18
C VAL A 37 -6.35 5.37 1.20
N ASP A 38 -6.73 6.13 0.17
CA ASP A 38 -6.47 7.56 0.13
C ASP A 38 -7.41 8.32 1.09
N ASP A 39 -6.82 9.13 1.96
CA ASP A 39 -7.50 10.00 2.92
C ASP A 39 -7.56 11.43 2.40
N ALA A 40 -8.11 11.59 1.19
CA ALA A 40 -8.28 12.86 0.48
C ALA A 40 -6.96 13.63 0.28
N SER A 41 -5.92 12.93 -0.21
CA SER A 41 -4.65 13.56 -0.53
C SER A 41 -4.81 14.68 -1.56
N LYS A 42 -3.95 15.70 -1.47
CA LYS A 42 -3.90 16.84 -2.40
C LYS A 42 -2.68 16.80 -3.32
N ASP A 43 -1.78 15.87 -3.06
CA ASP A 43 -0.58 15.61 -3.86
C ASP A 43 -0.87 14.52 -4.91
N ASN A 44 0.19 13.93 -5.48
CA ASN A 44 0.05 12.90 -6.51
C ASN A 44 -0.13 11.48 -5.96
N THR A 45 -0.41 11.27 -4.66
CA THR A 45 -0.53 9.94 -4.04
C THR A 45 -1.38 8.96 -4.86
N VAL A 46 -2.60 9.36 -5.22
CA VAL A 46 -3.52 8.53 -6.01
C VAL A 46 -3.04 8.34 -7.45
N LYS A 47 -2.32 9.32 -8.01
CA LYS A 47 -1.85 9.30 -9.39
C LYS A 47 -0.69 8.34 -9.60
N ILE A 48 0.10 8.06 -8.55
CA ILE A 48 1.27 7.17 -8.60
C ILE A 48 0.98 5.75 -8.07
N ALA A 49 -0.25 5.49 -7.63
CA ALA A 49 -0.69 4.22 -7.08
C ALA A 49 -1.16 3.22 -8.14
#